data_AF-A0A4V5PMT7-F1
#
_entry.id   AF-A0A4V5PMT7-F1
#
_cell.length_a   1.000
_cell.length_b   1.000
_cell.length_c   1.000
_cell.angle_alpha   90.00
_cell.angle_beta   90.00
_cell.angle_gamma   90.00
#
_symmetry.space_group_name_H-M   'P 1'
#
loop_
_entity.id
_entity.type
_entity.pdbx_description
1 polymer ?
#
loop_
_entity_poly.entity_id
_entity_poly.type
_entity_poly.pdbx_seq_one_letter_code
_entity_poly.pdbx_strand_id
1 'polypeptide(L)'
;MKRRGLRAAFVALAVAFVMPAPREALAAPSVWTQARDPAAASRVTLLEEADQFLLKHDLAQSESLFDATGVDLLRMRDVYLLEALKRLEQAGGAESPDPRVRLRLGHVLRRLGQDRKPPNPGRIEEAIRVLLTVAHGSAPPAITTSAWNELAIAYAVLGKRDQEVHAYGEALAHEPLGHHRAVLFANRAESYMGMGRLDDAIQGYRQALRSLLPIEMFQYGVTALWGLAVATDRDGDLDGALASIALARAYDRDDRKIHEPSWFFSPPHDEAWYDALGAWSTARSTDLGAVRAEAYTRAIEGWEAYLERAPDDDRWAPLGRVRLDACKKERDRVLSAARRR
;
A
#
# COMPACT_ATOMS: atom_id res chain seq x y z
N MET A 1 -35.05 -16.97 2.68
CA MET A 1 -33.86 -16.95 1.78
C MET A 1 -32.79 -16.05 2.38
N LYS A 2 -31.81 -16.62 3.08
CA LYS A 2 -30.67 -15.88 3.64
C LYS A 2 -29.69 -15.59 2.51
N ARG A 3 -29.57 -14.33 2.08
CA ARG A 3 -28.46 -13.89 1.22
C ARG A 3 -27.17 -14.11 1.99
N ARG A 4 -26.38 -15.11 1.59
CA ARG A 4 -24.97 -15.21 2.00
C ARG A 4 -24.29 -13.97 1.43
N GLY A 5 -24.02 -12.99 2.28
CA GLY A 5 -23.22 -11.83 1.90
C GLY A 5 -21.85 -12.31 1.42
N LEU A 6 -21.50 -11.98 0.18
CA LEU A 6 -20.12 -12.04 -0.26
C LEU A 6 -19.33 -11.15 0.71
N ARG A 7 -18.43 -11.75 1.49
CA ARG A 7 -17.40 -11.01 2.21
C ARG A 7 -16.57 -10.31 1.15
N ALA A 8 -16.73 -8.99 1.01
CA ALA A 8 -15.79 -8.20 0.26
C ALA A 8 -14.43 -8.34 0.97
N ALA A 9 -13.48 -9.02 0.32
CA ALA A 9 -12.11 -9.04 0.79
C ALA A 9 -11.56 -7.62 0.62
N PHE A 10 -11.49 -6.87 1.72
CA PHE A 10 -10.83 -5.58 1.74
C PHE A 10 -9.32 -5.83 1.73
N VAL A 11 -8.75 -5.52 0.57
CA VAL A 11 -7.34 -5.62 0.25
C VAL A 11 -6.58 -4.62 1.10
N ALA A 12 -5.45 -5.01 1.67
CA ALA A 12 -4.52 -4.14 2.40
C ALA A 12 -3.27 -3.91 1.55
N LEU A 13 -2.99 -2.67 1.15
CA LEU A 13 -1.67 -2.20 0.74
C LEU A 13 -1.58 -0.71 1.07
N ALA A 14 -0.56 -0.29 1.79
CA ALA A 14 -0.02 1.03 1.54
C ALA A 14 0.85 0.91 0.28
N VAL A 15 0.32 1.17 -0.92
CA VAL A 15 1.20 1.29 -2.10
C VAL A 15 1.87 2.65 -2.02
N ALA A 16 2.87 2.82 -1.16
CA ALA A 16 3.85 3.86 -1.43
C ALA A 16 4.44 3.53 -2.81
N PHE A 17 4.45 4.52 -3.72
CA PHE A 17 4.93 4.41 -5.09
C PHE A 17 6.18 3.50 -5.13
N VAL A 18 6.01 2.28 -5.63
CA VAL A 18 7.15 1.52 -6.13
C VAL A 18 7.57 2.34 -7.33
N MET A 19 8.60 3.17 -7.15
CA MET A 19 9.31 3.78 -8.27
C MET A 19 9.48 2.68 -9.32
N PRO A 20 9.23 2.96 -10.61
CA PRO A 20 9.47 1.96 -11.65
C PRO A 20 10.84 1.38 -11.36
N ALA A 21 10.89 0.06 -11.13
CA ALA A 21 12.14 -0.63 -10.83
C ALA A 21 13.19 -0.05 -11.79
N PRO A 22 14.37 0.38 -11.28
CA PRO A 22 15.35 1.06 -12.11
C PRO A 22 15.41 0.33 -13.43
N ARG A 23 15.17 1.04 -14.53
CA ARG A 23 15.30 0.50 -15.88
C ARG A 23 16.76 0.09 -16.02
N GLU A 24 17.07 -1.13 -15.58
CA GLU A 24 18.30 -1.79 -15.93
C GLU A 24 18.25 -1.83 -17.45
N ALA A 25 19.05 -1.01 -18.11
CA ALA A 25 19.24 -1.10 -19.54
C ALA A 25 19.52 -2.57 -19.83
N LEU A 26 18.60 -3.24 -20.54
CA LEU A 26 18.70 -4.66 -20.76
C LEU A 26 19.92 -4.84 -21.68
N ALA A 27 20.99 -5.39 -21.12
CA ALA A 27 22.18 -5.67 -21.91
C ALA A 27 21.75 -6.57 -23.08
N ALA A 28 22.08 -6.16 -24.30
CA ALA A 28 21.78 -6.95 -25.49
C ALA A 28 22.33 -8.37 -25.30
N PRO A 29 21.56 -9.42 -25.66
CA PRO A 29 22.01 -10.78 -25.45
C PRO A 29 23.30 -11.01 -26.23
N SER A 30 24.28 -11.65 -25.57
CA SER A 30 25.57 -11.96 -26.18
C SER A 30 25.40 -12.86 -27.41
N VAL A 31 26.40 -12.88 -28.29
CA VAL A 31 26.41 -13.78 -29.48
C VAL A 31 26.19 -15.24 -29.07
N TRP A 32 26.76 -15.66 -27.92
CA TRP A 32 26.57 -17.01 -27.38
C TRP A 32 25.16 -17.25 -26.85
N THR A 33 24.54 -16.23 -26.26
CA THR A 33 23.14 -16.28 -25.82
C THR A 33 22.22 -16.43 -27.02
N GLN A 34 22.44 -15.66 -28.09
CA GLN A 34 21.65 -15.72 -29.32
C GLN A 34 21.85 -17.05 -30.07
N ALA A 35 23.05 -17.63 -30.03
CA ALA A 35 23.29 -18.95 -30.61
C ALA A 35 22.54 -20.07 -29.86
N ARG A 36 22.32 -19.94 -28.54
CA ARG A 36 21.58 -20.92 -27.72
C ARG A 36 20.07 -20.70 -27.71
N ASP A 37 19.63 -19.44 -27.72
CA ASP A 37 18.24 -19.02 -27.85
C ASP A 37 18.14 -17.95 -28.95
N PRO A 38 17.82 -18.36 -30.20
CA PRO A 38 17.66 -17.42 -31.31
C PRO A 38 16.58 -16.37 -31.08
N ALA A 39 15.61 -16.65 -30.20
CA ALA A 39 14.53 -15.72 -29.87
C ALA A 39 14.94 -14.71 -28.77
N ALA A 40 16.12 -14.85 -28.14
CA ALA A 40 16.54 -14.02 -27.01
C ALA A 40 16.55 -12.51 -27.35
N ALA A 41 17.02 -12.13 -28.54
CA ALA A 41 17.06 -10.73 -28.95
C ALA A 41 15.65 -10.15 -29.12
N SER A 42 14.77 -10.86 -29.83
CA SER A 42 13.38 -10.44 -30.01
C SER A 42 12.62 -10.38 -28.68
N ARG A 43 12.91 -11.29 -27.75
CA ARG A 43 12.32 -11.31 -26.40
C ARG A 43 12.66 -10.06 -25.60
N VAL A 44 13.92 -9.61 -25.66
CA VAL A 44 14.36 -8.38 -25.00
C VAL A 44 13.62 -7.17 -25.58
N THR A 45 13.51 -7.06 -26.90
CA THR A 45 12.75 -5.98 -27.55
C THR A 45 11.29 -5.96 -27.12
N LEU A 46 10.62 -7.12 -27.11
CA LEU A 46 9.22 -7.22 -26.66
C LEU A 46 9.04 -6.85 -25.19
N LEU A 47 10.02 -7.21 -24.33
CA LEU A 47 10.02 -6.80 -22.93
C LEU A 47 10.17 -5.28 -22.78
N GLU A 48 11.05 -4.64 -23.55
CA GLU A 48 11.20 -3.18 -23.58
C GLU A 48 9.93 -2.48 -24.06
N GLU A 49 9.29 -3.00 -25.11
CA GLU A 49 7.99 -2.50 -25.59
C GLU A 49 6.91 -2.62 -24.51
N ALA A 50 6.84 -3.75 -23.81
CA ALA A 50 5.92 -3.92 -22.69
C ALA A 50 6.19 -2.89 -21.57
N ASP A 51 7.45 -2.68 -21.20
CA ASP A 51 7.85 -1.69 -20.19
C ASP A 51 7.55 -0.24 -20.62
N GLN A 52 7.53 0.06 -21.93
CA GLN A 52 7.06 1.36 -22.43
C GLN A 52 5.55 1.54 -22.24
N PHE A 53 4.75 0.49 -22.47
CA PHE A 53 3.32 0.55 -22.22
C PHE A 53 3.00 0.66 -20.72
N LEU A 54 3.75 -0.03 -19.86
CA LEU A 54 3.62 0.12 -18.41
C LEU A 54 3.93 1.54 -17.94
N LEU A 55 4.99 2.16 -18.47
CA LEU A 55 5.26 3.56 -18.16
C LEU A 55 4.11 4.49 -18.59
N LYS A 56 3.54 4.28 -19.78
CA LYS A 56 2.37 5.07 -20.23
C LYS A 56 1.16 4.86 -19.34
N HIS A 57 0.93 3.63 -18.88
CA HIS A 57 -0.10 3.31 -17.90
C HIS A 57 0.11 4.13 -16.60
N ASP A 58 1.33 4.14 -16.06
CA ASP A 58 1.63 4.81 -14.79
C ASP A 58 1.54 6.34 -14.91
N LEU A 59 2.01 6.90 -16.03
CA LEU A 59 1.86 8.32 -16.33
C LEU A 59 0.38 8.71 -16.41
N ALA A 60 -0.43 7.92 -17.13
CA ALA A 60 -1.87 8.15 -17.22
C ALA A 60 -2.58 8.02 -15.85
N GLN A 61 -2.02 7.24 -14.91
CA GLN A 61 -2.51 7.17 -13.54
C GLN A 61 -2.12 8.41 -12.71
N SER A 62 -0.95 9.01 -12.96
CA SER A 62 -0.48 10.21 -12.27
C SER A 62 -1.11 11.51 -12.79
N GLU A 63 -1.42 11.58 -14.09
CA GLU A 63 -2.02 12.74 -14.75
C GLU A 63 -3.55 12.72 -14.64
N SER A 64 -4.07 12.81 -13.42
CA SER A 64 -5.44 13.30 -13.20
C SER A 64 -5.49 14.83 -13.38
N LEU A 65 -4.99 15.33 -14.51
CA LEU A 65 -4.78 16.77 -14.77
C LEU A 65 -5.78 17.38 -15.76
N PHE A 66 -6.64 16.58 -16.41
CA PHE A 66 -7.62 17.10 -17.36
C PHE A 66 -9.01 16.52 -17.15
N ASP A 67 -9.96 17.44 -17.09
CA ASP A 67 -11.42 17.31 -17.03
C ASP A 67 -12.01 16.70 -18.32
N ALA A 68 -11.29 15.76 -18.94
CA ALA A 68 -11.82 14.95 -20.02
C ALA A 68 -12.63 13.82 -19.37
N THR A 69 -13.92 13.75 -19.72
CA THR A 69 -14.91 12.77 -19.20
C THR A 69 -14.24 11.46 -18.79
N GLY A 70 -14.14 11.17 -17.48
CA GLY A 70 -13.25 10.14 -16.92
C GLY A 70 -13.41 8.71 -17.43
N VAL A 71 -14.42 8.44 -18.27
CA VAL A 71 -14.63 7.20 -19.00
C VAL A 71 -13.56 6.95 -20.08
N ASP A 72 -13.05 7.98 -20.75
CA ASP A 72 -12.06 7.82 -21.84
C ASP A 72 -10.64 7.54 -21.32
N LEU A 73 -10.23 8.17 -20.22
CA LEU A 73 -8.93 7.92 -19.58
C LEU A 73 -8.85 6.53 -18.93
N LEU A 74 -9.94 6.06 -18.29
CA LEU A 74 -10.02 4.70 -17.75
C LEU A 74 -9.90 3.63 -18.85
N ARG A 75 -10.53 3.87 -20.02
CA ARG A 75 -10.41 2.99 -21.19
C ARG A 75 -8.99 2.97 -21.76
N MET A 76 -8.33 4.13 -21.86
CA MET A 76 -6.95 4.20 -22.36
C MET A 76 -5.94 3.52 -21.43
N ARG A 77 -6.14 3.60 -20.11
CA ARG A 77 -5.26 2.94 -19.14
C ARG A 77 -5.27 1.42 -19.29
N ASP A 78 -6.45 0.82 -19.40
CA ASP A 78 -6.58 -0.63 -19.60
C ASP A 78 -6.00 -1.08 -20.94
N VAL A 79 -6.06 -0.23 -21.98
CA VAL A 79 -5.44 -0.50 -23.29
C VAL A 79 -3.92 -0.67 -23.15
N TYR A 80 -3.24 0.17 -22.37
CA TYR A 80 -1.81 0.01 -22.16
C TYR A 80 -1.43 -1.29 -21.44
N LEU A 81 -2.20 -1.71 -20.44
CA LEU A 81 -1.98 -3.02 -19.80
C LEU A 81 -2.24 -4.18 -20.76
N LEU A 82 -3.26 -4.09 -21.61
CA LEU A 82 -3.55 -5.12 -22.62
C LEU A 82 -2.48 -5.18 -23.72
N GLU A 83 -1.94 -4.04 -24.14
CA GLU A 83 -0.81 -4.01 -25.06
C GLU A 83 0.43 -4.61 -24.38
N ALA A 84 0.78 -4.21 -23.17
CA ALA A 84 1.90 -4.81 -22.43
C ALA A 84 1.75 -6.34 -22.31
N LEU A 85 0.57 -6.83 -21.93
CA LEU A 85 0.24 -8.25 -21.89
C LEU A 85 0.54 -8.93 -23.23
N LYS A 86 0.06 -8.37 -24.33
CA LYS A 86 0.26 -8.93 -25.68
C LYS A 86 1.74 -9.10 -26.01
N ARG A 87 2.60 -8.14 -25.67
CA ARG A 87 4.04 -8.20 -25.98
C ARG A 87 4.73 -9.23 -25.08
N LEU A 88 4.31 -9.34 -23.82
CA LEU A 88 4.81 -10.36 -22.89
C LEU A 88 4.41 -11.78 -23.32
N GLU A 89 3.20 -11.99 -23.82
CA GLU A 89 2.79 -13.28 -24.41
C GLU A 89 3.61 -13.63 -25.65
N GLN A 90 3.85 -12.64 -26.53
CA GLN A 90 4.75 -12.82 -27.68
C GLN A 90 6.20 -13.13 -27.26
N ALA A 91 6.62 -12.64 -26.09
CA ALA A 91 7.92 -12.91 -25.47
C ALA A 91 7.99 -14.27 -24.74
N GLY A 92 7.02 -15.16 -24.95
CA GLY A 92 6.96 -16.51 -24.37
C GLY A 92 6.09 -16.62 -23.12
N GLY A 93 5.52 -15.51 -22.65
CA GLY A 93 4.52 -15.49 -21.57
C GLY A 93 4.97 -16.22 -20.30
N ALA A 94 4.07 -17.05 -19.76
CA ALA A 94 4.29 -17.82 -18.54
C ALA A 94 5.42 -18.87 -18.66
N GLU A 95 5.71 -19.32 -19.88
CA GLU A 95 6.73 -20.33 -20.18
C GLU A 95 8.06 -19.70 -20.63
N SER A 96 8.18 -18.38 -20.56
CA SER A 96 9.37 -17.67 -21.02
C SER A 96 10.59 -18.08 -20.17
N PRO A 97 11.73 -18.44 -20.80
CA PRO A 97 12.96 -18.75 -20.07
C PRO A 97 13.52 -17.52 -19.35
N ASP A 98 13.11 -16.32 -19.75
CA ASP A 98 13.49 -15.06 -19.09
C ASP A 98 12.55 -14.77 -17.90
N PRO A 99 13.05 -14.83 -16.64
CA PRO A 99 12.22 -14.56 -15.46
C PRO A 99 11.68 -13.12 -15.42
N ARG A 100 12.28 -12.17 -16.14
CA ARG A 100 11.79 -10.79 -16.23
C ARG A 100 10.47 -10.72 -16.98
N VAL A 101 10.33 -11.50 -18.07
CA VAL A 101 9.07 -11.61 -18.82
C VAL A 101 7.98 -12.18 -17.92
N ARG A 102 8.27 -13.26 -17.20
CA ARG A 102 7.32 -13.89 -16.26
C ARG A 102 6.94 -12.94 -15.11
N LEU A 103 7.91 -12.22 -14.54
CA LEU A 103 7.66 -11.21 -13.50
C LEU A 103 6.73 -10.10 -14.01
N ARG A 104 7.04 -9.51 -15.17
CA ARG A 104 6.20 -8.47 -15.78
C ARG A 104 4.81 -9.00 -16.12
N LEU A 105 4.71 -10.22 -16.66
CA LEU A 105 3.43 -10.85 -16.95
C LEU A 105 2.58 -11.00 -15.68
N GLY A 106 3.18 -11.51 -14.59
CA GLY A 106 2.53 -11.60 -13.29
C GLY A 106 2.01 -10.24 -12.80
N HIS A 107 2.84 -9.20 -12.88
CA HIS A 107 2.43 -7.83 -12.53
C HIS A 107 1.22 -7.37 -13.36
N VAL A 108 1.27 -7.48 -14.70
CA VAL A 108 0.18 -7.06 -15.59
C VAL A 108 -1.11 -7.85 -15.33
N LEU A 109 -1.02 -9.17 -15.16
CA LEU A 109 -2.17 -10.01 -14.85
C LEU A 109 -2.83 -9.59 -13.54
N ARG A 110 -2.03 -9.34 -12.49
CA ARG A 110 -2.53 -8.87 -11.19
C ARG A 110 -3.24 -7.53 -11.32
N ARG A 111 -2.63 -6.54 -12.00
CA ARG A 111 -3.23 -5.20 -12.21
C ARG A 111 -4.56 -5.29 -12.95
N LEU A 112 -4.61 -6.01 -14.07
CA LEU A 112 -5.84 -6.24 -14.84
C LEU A 112 -6.92 -7.01 -14.05
N GLY A 113 -6.51 -7.82 -13.07
CA GLY A 113 -7.42 -8.50 -12.15
C GLY A 113 -7.94 -7.56 -11.05
N GLN A 114 -7.07 -6.73 -10.48
CA GLN A 114 -7.36 -5.85 -9.35
C GLN A 114 -8.13 -4.59 -9.75
N ASP A 115 -7.79 -3.95 -10.85
CA ASP A 115 -8.32 -2.62 -11.21
C ASP A 115 -9.79 -2.67 -11.71
N ARG A 116 -10.35 -3.87 -11.88
CA ARG A 116 -11.76 -4.09 -12.20
C ARG A 116 -12.65 -3.93 -10.97
N LYS A 117 -13.88 -3.48 -11.18
CA LYS A 117 -14.93 -3.43 -10.15
C LYS A 117 -16.12 -4.31 -10.57
N PRO A 118 -16.33 -5.49 -9.94
CA PRO A 118 -15.50 -6.10 -8.89
C PRO A 118 -14.17 -6.68 -9.43
N PRO A 119 -13.18 -6.93 -8.56
CA PRO A 119 -11.93 -7.58 -8.94
C PRO A 119 -12.17 -8.95 -9.58
N ASN A 120 -11.30 -9.35 -10.51
CA ASN A 120 -11.31 -10.67 -11.14
C ASN A 120 -10.32 -11.60 -10.42
N PRO A 121 -10.77 -12.45 -9.48
CA PRO A 121 -9.90 -13.35 -8.73
C PRO A 121 -9.14 -14.32 -9.64
N GLY A 122 -9.81 -14.84 -10.69
CA GLY A 122 -9.22 -15.80 -11.64
C GLY A 122 -7.93 -15.30 -12.27
N ARG A 123 -7.89 -14.01 -12.61
CA ARG A 123 -6.71 -13.37 -13.20
C ARG A 123 -5.61 -13.10 -12.19
N ILE A 124 -5.97 -12.85 -10.93
CA ILE A 124 -5.01 -12.69 -9.83
C ILE A 124 -4.42 -14.07 -9.46
N GLU A 125 -5.22 -15.13 -9.48
CA GLU A 125 -4.74 -16.50 -9.30
C GLU A 125 -3.82 -16.96 -10.43
N GLU A 126 -4.08 -16.51 -11.66
CA GLU A 126 -3.16 -16.68 -12.79
C GLU A 126 -1.83 -15.94 -12.56
N ALA A 127 -1.88 -14.68 -12.14
CA ALA A 127 -0.69 -13.92 -11.77
C ALA A 127 0.13 -14.64 -10.71
N ILE A 128 -0.52 -15.14 -9.65
CA ILE A 128 0.13 -15.91 -8.57
C ILE A 128 0.84 -17.15 -9.13
N ARG A 129 0.19 -17.92 -10.02
CA ARG A 129 0.83 -19.10 -10.63
C ARG A 129 2.12 -18.73 -11.36
N VAL A 130 2.09 -17.67 -12.19
CA VAL A 130 3.28 -17.21 -12.92
C VAL A 130 4.36 -16.72 -11.96
N LEU A 131 4.00 -15.88 -10.99
CA LEU A 131 4.97 -15.28 -10.06
C LEU A 131 5.64 -16.33 -9.16
N LEU A 132 4.93 -17.40 -8.75
CA LEU A 132 5.52 -18.50 -7.99
C LEU A 132 6.66 -19.19 -8.75
N THR A 133 6.58 -19.28 -10.08
CA THR A 133 7.66 -19.85 -10.91
C THR A 133 8.91 -18.97 -10.95
N VAL A 134 8.77 -17.67 -10.71
CA VAL A 134 9.89 -16.72 -10.63
C VAL A 134 10.48 -16.77 -9.23
N ALA A 135 9.63 -16.68 -8.21
CA ALA A 135 9.98 -16.63 -6.80
C ALA A 135 10.74 -17.88 -6.31
N HIS A 136 10.35 -19.08 -6.79
CA HIS A 136 11.02 -20.34 -6.46
C HIS A 136 12.06 -20.77 -7.50
N GLY A 137 12.28 -19.96 -8.53
CA GLY A 137 13.25 -20.24 -9.59
C GLY A 137 14.67 -19.80 -9.23
N SER A 138 15.57 -19.83 -10.21
CA SER A 138 16.95 -19.37 -10.07
C SER A 138 17.15 -17.92 -10.54
N ALA A 139 16.14 -17.06 -10.33
CA ALA A 139 16.22 -15.66 -10.75
C ALA A 139 17.18 -14.85 -9.85
N PRO A 140 17.81 -13.78 -10.37
CA PRO A 140 18.60 -12.86 -9.56
C PRO A 140 17.83 -12.32 -8.34
N PRO A 141 18.51 -11.99 -7.22
CA PRO A 141 17.84 -11.53 -6.00
C PRO A 141 16.84 -10.39 -6.21
N ALA A 142 17.19 -9.35 -6.98
CA ALA A 142 16.29 -8.23 -7.24
C ALA A 142 14.97 -8.65 -7.93
N ILE A 143 15.03 -9.59 -8.87
CA ILE A 143 13.86 -10.14 -9.56
C ILE A 143 13.05 -11.03 -8.61
N THR A 144 13.72 -11.83 -7.79
CA THR A 144 13.10 -12.70 -6.79
C THR A 144 12.37 -11.89 -5.72
N THR A 145 13.01 -10.84 -5.17
CA THR A 145 12.36 -9.88 -4.26
C THR A 145 11.12 -9.26 -4.89
N SER A 146 11.22 -8.82 -6.15
CA SER A 146 10.09 -8.22 -6.87
C SER A 146 8.94 -9.22 -7.04
N ALA A 147 9.23 -10.48 -7.36
CA ALA A 147 8.23 -11.53 -7.48
C ALA A 147 7.52 -11.82 -6.16
N TRP A 148 8.27 -11.92 -5.05
CA TRP A 148 7.70 -12.10 -3.72
C TRP A 148 6.85 -10.91 -3.28
N ASN A 149 7.28 -9.68 -3.58
CA ASN A 149 6.48 -8.48 -3.33
C ASN A 149 5.15 -8.56 -4.11
N GLU A 150 5.19 -8.82 -5.42
CA GLU A 150 3.98 -8.95 -6.24
C GLU A 150 3.04 -10.08 -5.78
N LEU A 151 3.59 -11.19 -5.28
CA LEU A 151 2.83 -12.27 -4.65
C LEU A 151 2.12 -11.79 -3.38
N ALA A 152 2.82 -11.08 -2.50
CA ALA A 152 2.24 -10.54 -1.28
C ALA A 152 1.04 -9.63 -1.60
N ILE A 153 1.21 -8.74 -2.58
CA ILE A 153 0.13 -7.87 -3.07
C ILE A 153 -1.04 -8.69 -3.61
N ALA A 154 -0.78 -9.72 -4.42
CA ALA A 154 -1.84 -10.59 -4.95
C ALA A 154 -2.59 -11.34 -3.84
N TYR A 155 -1.88 -11.82 -2.81
CA TYR A 155 -2.49 -12.47 -1.65
C TYR A 155 -3.31 -11.50 -0.81
N ALA A 156 -2.84 -10.27 -0.62
CA ALA A 156 -3.60 -9.21 0.03
C ALA A 156 -4.92 -8.96 -0.72
N VAL A 157 -4.87 -8.91 -2.06
CA VAL A 157 -6.07 -8.70 -2.89
C VAL A 157 -7.12 -9.80 -2.69
N LEU A 158 -6.66 -11.04 -2.50
CA LEU A 158 -7.52 -12.19 -2.24
C LEU A 158 -7.88 -12.38 -0.75
N GLY A 159 -7.43 -11.50 0.14
CA GLY A 159 -7.63 -11.62 1.59
C GLY A 159 -6.88 -12.79 2.24
N LYS A 160 -5.85 -13.32 1.58
CA LYS A 160 -5.02 -14.46 2.00
C LYS A 160 -3.87 -13.97 2.89
N ARG A 161 -4.21 -13.47 4.09
CA ARG A 161 -3.27 -12.73 4.94
C ARG A 161 -2.04 -13.52 5.40
N ASP A 162 -2.16 -14.82 5.67
CA ASP A 162 -1.00 -15.63 6.08
C ASP A 162 0.00 -15.78 4.93
N GLN A 163 -0.48 -16.00 3.70
CA GLN A 163 0.36 -16.06 2.51
C GLN A 163 0.98 -14.70 2.17
N GLU A 164 0.25 -13.62 2.39
CA GLU A 164 0.74 -12.24 2.25
C GLU A 164 1.92 -11.97 3.18
N VAL A 165 1.76 -12.25 4.48
CA VAL A 165 2.82 -12.10 5.49
C VAL A 165 4.04 -12.94 5.13
N HIS A 166 3.83 -14.18 4.71
CA HIS A 166 4.91 -15.07 4.28
C HIS A 166 5.66 -14.50 3.07
N ALA A 167 4.94 -14.09 2.03
CA ALA A 167 5.55 -13.53 0.81
C ALA A 167 6.34 -12.24 1.08
N TYR A 168 5.84 -11.34 1.95
CA TYR A 168 6.64 -10.19 2.39
C TYR A 168 7.88 -10.61 3.19
N GLY A 169 7.78 -11.67 4.00
CA GLY A 169 8.92 -12.26 4.71
C GLY A 169 10.02 -12.77 3.76
N GLU A 170 9.64 -13.49 2.71
CA GLU A 170 10.56 -13.96 1.67
C GLU A 170 11.20 -12.79 0.91
N ALA A 171 10.42 -11.77 0.53
CA ALA A 171 10.97 -10.57 -0.10
C ALA A 171 12.01 -9.87 0.81
N LEU A 172 11.70 -9.72 2.10
CA LEU A 172 12.61 -9.12 3.08
C LEU A 172 13.90 -9.92 3.31
N ALA A 173 13.92 -11.23 3.02
CA ALA A 173 15.13 -12.04 3.12
C ALA A 173 16.17 -11.69 2.03
N HIS A 174 15.72 -11.11 0.92
CA HIS A 174 16.56 -10.74 -0.23
C HIS A 174 16.90 -9.25 -0.30
N GLU A 175 16.32 -8.41 0.56
CA GLU A 175 16.45 -6.95 0.51
C GLU A 175 17.14 -6.42 1.77
N PRO A 176 18.47 -6.21 1.80
CA PRO A 176 19.19 -5.96 3.04
C PRO A 176 18.94 -4.57 3.66
N LEU A 177 18.80 -3.50 2.85
CA LEU A 177 18.65 -2.11 3.32
C LEU A 177 17.93 -1.22 2.28
N GLY A 178 17.54 0.00 2.68
CA GLY A 178 17.01 1.05 1.79
C GLY A 178 15.50 1.18 1.78
N HIS A 179 14.98 2.15 1.02
CA HIS A 179 13.55 2.47 0.98
C HIS A 179 12.65 1.27 0.59
N HIS A 180 13.09 0.39 -0.31
CA HIS A 180 12.29 -0.76 -0.72
C HIS A 180 12.06 -1.72 0.46
N ARG A 181 13.09 -1.96 1.28
CA ARG A 181 12.99 -2.72 2.52
C ARG A 181 11.99 -2.09 3.49
N ALA A 182 12.02 -0.77 3.63
CA ALA A 182 11.11 -0.05 4.51
C ALA A 182 9.65 -0.25 4.09
N VAL A 183 9.36 -0.16 2.78
CA VAL A 183 8.02 -0.41 2.23
C VAL A 183 7.57 -1.85 2.49
N LEU A 184 8.44 -2.84 2.29
CA LEU A 184 8.12 -4.25 2.58
C LEU A 184 7.80 -4.48 4.07
N PHE A 185 8.56 -3.87 4.98
CA PHE A 185 8.28 -3.94 6.41
C PHE A 185 6.95 -3.27 6.78
N ALA A 186 6.67 -2.08 6.23
CA ALA A 186 5.43 -1.35 6.51
C ALA A 186 4.20 -2.11 5.99
N ASN A 187 4.28 -2.70 4.79
CA ASN A 187 3.18 -3.49 4.26
C ASN A 187 2.94 -4.77 5.05
N ARG A 188 4.00 -5.49 5.45
CA ARG A 188 3.84 -6.66 6.34
C ARG A 188 3.26 -6.28 7.71
N ALA A 189 3.65 -5.11 8.23
CA ALA A 189 3.10 -4.56 9.47
C ALA A 189 1.60 -4.29 9.35
N GLU A 190 1.16 -3.74 8.21
CA GLU A 190 -0.25 -3.55 7.90
C GLU A 190 -1.01 -4.89 7.90
N SER A 191 -0.44 -5.93 7.27
CA SER A 191 -1.03 -7.28 7.28
C SER A 191 -1.20 -7.81 8.71
N TYR A 192 -0.19 -7.62 9.58
CA TYR A 192 -0.27 -7.99 11.00
C TYR A 192 -1.31 -7.18 11.76
N MET A 193 -1.41 -5.88 11.51
CA MET A 193 -2.44 -5.02 12.13
C MET A 193 -3.85 -5.48 11.73
N GLY A 194 -4.06 -5.84 10.45
CA GLY A 194 -5.32 -6.40 9.96
C GLY A 194 -5.68 -7.77 10.58
N MET A 195 -4.68 -8.55 11.02
CA MET A 195 -4.88 -9.76 11.84
C MET A 195 -5.06 -9.45 13.34
N GLY A 196 -4.85 -8.19 13.74
CA GLY A 196 -4.73 -7.68 15.10
C GLY A 196 -3.56 -8.25 15.91
N ARG A 197 -2.48 -8.62 15.24
CA ARG A 197 -1.18 -8.90 15.83
C ARG A 197 -0.41 -7.58 16.00
N LEU A 198 -0.84 -6.77 16.97
CA LEU A 198 -0.39 -5.38 17.12
C LEU A 198 1.08 -5.26 17.47
N ASP A 199 1.61 -6.13 18.34
CA ASP A 199 3.05 -6.17 18.65
C ASP A 199 3.90 -6.34 17.39
N ASP A 200 3.53 -7.28 16.52
CA ASP A 200 4.23 -7.53 15.27
C ASP A 200 4.12 -6.34 14.30
N ALA A 201 2.95 -5.69 14.24
CA ALA A 201 2.74 -4.50 13.43
C ALA A 201 3.61 -3.33 13.90
N ILE A 202 3.59 -3.01 15.19
CA ILE A 202 4.39 -1.94 15.80
C ILE A 202 5.88 -2.19 15.56
N GLN A 203 6.35 -3.43 15.76
CA GLN A 203 7.75 -3.78 15.47
C GLN A 203 8.07 -3.65 13.98
N GLY A 204 7.16 -4.06 13.09
CA GLY A 204 7.31 -3.92 11.65
C GLY A 204 7.43 -2.46 11.19
N TYR A 205 6.55 -1.56 11.62
CA TYR A 205 6.68 -0.13 11.28
C TYR A 205 7.97 0.48 11.85
N ARG A 206 8.37 0.11 13.08
CA ARG A 206 9.66 0.55 13.64
C ARG A 206 10.85 0.03 12.83
N GLN A 207 10.79 -1.20 12.31
CA GLN A 207 11.80 -1.74 11.38
C GLN A 207 11.81 -1.00 10.04
N ALA A 208 10.64 -0.62 9.52
CA ALA A 208 10.53 0.21 8.32
C ALA A 208 11.26 1.54 8.51
N LEU A 209 10.94 2.27 9.59
CA LEU A 209 11.56 3.56 9.91
C LEU A 209 13.08 3.46 10.11
N ARG A 210 13.57 2.39 10.75
CA ARG A 210 15.02 2.14 10.91
C ARG A 210 15.75 1.83 9.61
N SER A 211 15.03 1.42 8.56
CA SER A 211 15.61 1.08 7.25
C SER A 211 15.82 2.30 6.36
N LEU A 212 15.29 3.46 6.75
CA LEU A 212 15.31 4.70 5.99
C LEU A 212 16.47 5.60 6.39
N LEU A 213 17.08 6.24 5.39
CA LEU A 213 17.94 7.39 5.56
C LEU A 213 17.12 8.65 5.89
N PRO A 214 17.72 9.69 6.50
CA PRO A 214 17.00 10.91 6.85
C PRO A 214 16.25 11.58 5.69
N ILE A 215 16.81 11.54 4.47
CA ILE A 215 16.15 12.10 3.28
C ILE A 215 14.97 11.26 2.81
N GLU A 216 15.02 9.94 3.02
CA GLU A 216 13.96 9.01 2.62
C GLU A 216 12.74 9.10 3.55
N MET A 217 12.90 9.67 4.75
CA MET A 217 11.79 9.91 5.70
C MET A 217 10.68 10.78 5.10
N PHE A 218 11.04 11.80 4.30
CA PHE A 218 10.06 12.69 3.65
C PHE A 218 9.16 11.97 2.65
N GLN A 219 9.64 10.86 2.08
CA GLN A 219 8.91 10.13 1.05
C GLN A 219 8.23 8.87 1.60
N TYR A 220 8.92 8.12 2.46
CA TYR A 220 8.47 6.80 2.90
C TYR A 220 8.24 6.70 4.41
N GLY A 221 8.84 7.61 5.19
CA GLY A 221 8.72 7.60 6.65
C GLY A 221 7.35 8.05 7.13
N VAL A 222 6.74 9.04 6.46
CA VAL A 222 5.43 9.61 6.83
C VAL A 222 4.34 8.55 6.92
N THR A 223 4.20 7.72 5.88
CA THR A 223 3.18 6.66 5.83
C THR A 223 3.43 5.57 6.88
N ALA A 224 4.69 5.20 7.12
CA ALA A 224 5.05 4.26 8.19
C ALA A 224 4.81 4.83 9.60
N LEU A 225 5.01 6.13 9.81
CA LEU A 225 4.70 6.82 11.09
C LEU A 225 3.19 6.86 11.35
N TRP A 226 2.40 7.09 10.31
CA TRP A 226 0.94 7.04 10.41
C TRP A 226 0.43 5.61 10.69
N GLY A 227 0.95 4.60 10.00
CA GLY A 227 0.66 3.19 10.32
C GLY A 227 1.07 2.82 11.75
N LEU A 228 2.26 3.26 12.20
CA LEU A 228 2.71 3.09 13.57
C LEU A 228 1.76 3.76 14.57
N ALA A 229 1.29 4.98 14.28
CA ALA A 229 0.37 5.69 15.15
C ALA A 229 -0.92 4.91 15.37
N VAL A 230 -1.52 4.39 14.29
CA VAL A 230 -2.76 3.61 14.38
C VAL A 230 -2.55 2.28 15.09
N ALA A 231 -1.46 1.57 14.80
CA ALA A 231 -1.13 0.32 15.51
C ALA A 231 -0.89 0.55 17.00
N THR A 232 -0.19 1.64 17.36
CA THR A 232 0.10 2.02 18.75
C THR A 232 -1.15 2.46 19.51
N ASP A 233 -2.05 3.20 18.86
CA ASP A 233 -3.33 3.57 19.46
C ASP A 233 -4.21 2.35 19.70
N ARG A 234 -4.26 1.42 18.72
CA ARG A 234 -4.99 0.15 18.80
C ARG A 234 -4.45 -0.76 19.90
N ASP A 235 -3.17 -0.64 20.22
CA ASP A 235 -2.52 -1.33 21.34
C ASP A 235 -2.83 -0.68 22.70
N GLY A 236 -3.46 0.50 22.68
CA GLY A 236 -3.95 1.22 23.85
C GLY A 236 -3.15 2.49 24.18
N ASP A 237 -2.00 2.69 23.57
CA ASP A 237 -1.12 3.84 23.80
C ASP A 237 -1.48 5.03 22.90
N LEU A 238 -2.44 5.84 23.36
CA LEU A 238 -2.85 7.06 22.67
C LEU A 238 -1.71 8.09 22.60
N ASP A 239 -0.92 8.23 23.66
CA ASP A 239 0.10 9.28 23.73
C ASP A 239 1.25 8.98 22.76
N GLY A 240 1.70 7.72 22.68
CA GLY A 240 2.66 7.26 21.69
C GLY A 240 2.16 7.37 20.25
N ALA A 241 0.86 7.14 20.04
CA ALA A 241 0.23 7.34 18.73
C ALA A 241 0.27 8.81 18.29
N LEU A 242 -0.16 9.74 19.15
CA LEU A 242 -0.14 11.17 18.83
C LEU A 242 1.28 11.72 18.68
N ALA A 243 2.26 11.18 19.42
CA ALA A 243 3.67 11.51 19.23
C ALA A 243 4.19 11.08 17.85
N SER A 244 3.76 9.91 17.37
CA SER A 244 4.11 9.42 16.03
C SER A 244 3.51 10.31 14.92
N ILE A 245 2.27 10.77 15.10
CA ILE A 245 1.62 11.74 14.18
C ILE A 245 2.34 13.08 14.19
N ALA A 246 2.70 13.58 15.37
CA ALA A 246 3.47 14.83 15.47
C ALA A 246 4.81 14.73 14.73
N LEU A 247 5.48 13.58 14.81
CA LEU A 247 6.69 13.32 14.04
C LEU A 247 6.41 13.21 12.54
N ALA A 248 5.32 12.55 12.13
CA ALA A 248 4.93 12.48 10.71
C ALA A 248 4.75 13.88 10.11
N ARG A 249 4.07 14.77 10.84
CA ARG A 249 3.82 16.17 10.45
C ARG A 249 5.05 17.07 10.47
N ALA A 250 6.14 16.65 11.11
CA ALA A 250 7.44 17.33 10.97
C ALA A 250 8.04 17.13 9.56
N TYR A 251 7.70 16.03 8.88
CA TYR A 251 8.12 15.73 7.51
C TYR A 251 7.06 16.13 6.47
N ASP A 252 5.78 16.02 6.82
CA ASP A 252 4.64 16.32 5.94
C ASP A 252 3.52 17.01 6.72
N ARG A 253 3.61 18.34 6.82
CA ARG A 253 2.76 19.17 7.69
C ARG A 253 1.26 19.04 7.41
N ASP A 254 0.90 18.88 6.14
CA ASP A 254 -0.50 18.93 5.68
C ASP A 254 -1.04 17.52 5.37
N ASP A 255 -0.37 16.48 5.90
CA ASP A 255 -0.75 15.07 5.75
C ASP A 255 -0.94 14.62 4.28
N ARG A 256 -0.25 15.28 3.35
CA ARG A 256 -0.40 15.06 1.89
C ARG A 256 -0.18 13.61 1.51
N LYS A 257 0.79 12.93 2.13
CA LYS A 257 1.19 11.56 1.80
C LYS A 257 0.11 10.52 2.07
N ILE A 258 -0.72 10.71 3.10
CA ILE A 258 -1.84 9.81 3.38
C ILE A 258 -3.10 10.14 2.56
N HIS A 259 -3.04 11.18 1.72
CA HIS A 259 -4.10 11.55 0.78
C HIS A 259 -3.66 11.42 -0.70
N GLU A 260 -2.46 10.90 -0.96
CA GLU A 260 -2.03 10.59 -2.32
C GLU A 260 -2.84 9.41 -2.89
N PRO A 261 -3.09 9.33 -4.21
CA PRO A 261 -3.82 8.22 -4.84
C PRO A 261 -3.22 6.82 -4.61
N SER A 262 -1.98 6.78 -4.11
CA SER A 262 -1.19 5.60 -3.83
C SER A 262 -1.47 5.04 -2.43
N TRP A 263 -1.96 5.89 -1.52
CA TRP A 263 -2.41 5.50 -0.19
C TRP A 263 -3.88 5.07 -0.21
N PHE A 264 -4.21 4.05 0.56
CA PHE A 264 -5.59 3.69 0.80
C PHE A 264 -5.80 3.11 2.19
N PHE A 265 -7.01 3.32 2.70
CA PHE A 265 -7.43 2.83 4.01
C PHE A 265 -8.03 1.44 3.87
N SER A 266 -7.62 0.52 4.74
CA SER A 266 -8.12 -0.86 4.74
C SER A 266 -8.41 -1.33 6.17
N PRO A 267 -9.69 -1.50 6.53
CA PRO A 267 -10.89 -1.28 5.71
C PRO A 267 -11.12 0.21 5.37
N PRO A 268 -11.94 0.56 4.35
CA PRO A 268 -12.09 1.95 3.90
C PRO A 268 -12.54 2.95 4.98
N HIS A 269 -13.27 2.49 6.00
CA HIS A 269 -13.69 3.34 7.11
C HIS A 269 -12.55 3.71 8.08
N ASP A 270 -11.38 3.06 7.99
CA ASP A 270 -10.20 3.44 8.78
C ASP A 270 -9.75 4.88 8.51
N GLU A 271 -10.08 5.47 7.36
CA GLU A 271 -9.87 6.91 7.09
C GLU A 271 -10.34 7.78 8.27
N ALA A 272 -11.52 7.47 8.81
CA ALA A 272 -12.10 8.21 9.93
C ALA A 272 -11.30 8.05 11.24
N TRP A 273 -10.61 6.92 11.43
CA TRP A 273 -9.69 6.71 12.55
C TRP A 273 -8.45 7.59 12.43
N TYR A 274 -7.88 7.67 11.22
CA TYR A 274 -6.73 8.53 10.92
C TYR A 274 -7.08 10.00 11.12
N ASP A 275 -8.22 10.44 10.58
CA ASP A 275 -8.75 11.80 10.75
C ASP A 275 -8.96 12.14 12.23
N ALA A 276 -9.54 11.22 13.00
CA ALA A 276 -9.81 11.41 14.41
C ALA A 276 -8.51 11.60 15.22
N LEU A 277 -7.52 10.74 15.01
CA LEU A 277 -6.22 10.85 15.67
C LEU A 277 -5.45 12.09 15.23
N GLY A 278 -5.48 12.41 13.93
CA GLY A 278 -4.84 13.61 13.38
C GLY A 278 -5.41 14.89 13.96
N ALA A 279 -6.73 15.00 14.06
CA ALA A 279 -7.40 16.14 14.67
C ALA A 279 -7.13 16.22 16.18
N TRP A 280 -7.13 15.08 16.89
CA TRP A 280 -6.80 15.06 18.32
C TRP A 280 -5.35 15.46 18.59
N SER A 281 -4.42 15.03 17.74
CA SER A 281 -3.02 15.48 17.77
C SER A 281 -2.93 17.01 17.65
N THR A 282 -3.70 17.62 16.74
CA THR A 282 -3.75 19.08 16.57
C THR A 282 -4.31 19.77 17.80
N ALA A 283 -5.39 19.23 18.39
CA ALA A 283 -6.03 19.79 19.57
C ALA A 283 -5.09 19.81 20.80
N ARG A 284 -4.20 18.83 20.91
CA ARG A 284 -3.22 18.76 22.00
C ARG A 284 -1.99 19.65 21.77
N SER A 285 -1.59 19.87 20.53
CA SER A 285 -0.36 20.61 20.20
C SER A 285 -0.53 22.12 20.03
N THR A 286 -1.73 22.61 19.70
CA THR A 286 -1.94 24.05 19.40
C THR A 286 -2.23 24.90 20.63
N ASP A 287 -1.61 26.07 20.74
CA ASP A 287 -1.92 27.05 21.80
C ASP A 287 -3.11 27.97 21.45
N LEU A 288 -3.60 27.93 20.21
CA LEU A 288 -4.69 28.77 19.75
C LEU A 288 -6.04 28.18 20.15
N GLY A 289 -6.77 28.85 21.04
CA GLY A 289 -8.03 28.34 21.60
C GLY A 289 -9.10 27.99 20.56
N ALA A 290 -9.25 28.81 19.50
CA ALA A 290 -10.21 28.55 18.43
C ALA A 290 -9.85 27.29 17.62
N VAL A 291 -8.58 27.17 17.20
CA VAL A 291 -8.06 26.00 16.47
C VAL A 291 -8.18 24.74 17.33
N ARG A 292 -7.87 24.85 18.62
CA ARG A 292 -8.02 23.76 19.58
C ARG A 292 -9.46 23.25 19.67
N ALA A 293 -10.43 24.16 19.79
CA ALA A 293 -11.83 23.80 19.88
C ALA A 293 -12.32 23.11 18.59
N GLU A 294 -11.97 23.66 17.43
CA GLU A 294 -12.31 23.07 16.13
C GLU A 294 -11.67 21.69 15.93
N ALA A 295 -10.40 21.52 16.32
CA ALA A 295 -9.70 20.26 16.23
C ALA A 295 -10.33 19.17 17.11
N TYR A 296 -10.81 19.51 18.31
CA TYR A 296 -11.60 18.57 19.11
C TYR A 296 -12.94 18.19 18.46
N THR A 297 -13.62 19.14 17.82
CA THR A 297 -14.84 18.85 17.06
C THR A 297 -14.56 17.86 15.94
N ARG A 298 -13.55 18.12 15.11
CA ARG A 298 -13.14 17.21 14.03
C ARG A 298 -12.72 15.83 14.54
N ALA A 299 -12.02 15.77 15.67
CA ALA A 299 -11.64 14.49 16.28
C ALA A 299 -12.86 13.65 16.68
N ILE A 300 -13.87 14.30 17.29
CA ILE A 300 -15.12 13.66 17.68
C ILE A 300 -15.91 13.19 16.46
N GLU A 301 -16.03 14.03 15.43
CA GLU A 301 -16.70 13.68 14.16
C GLU A 301 -16.01 12.49 13.48
N GLY A 302 -14.67 12.43 13.49
CA GLY A 302 -13.92 11.29 12.96
C GLY A 302 -14.24 9.99 13.71
N TRP A 303 -14.24 10.02 15.05
CA TRP A 303 -14.61 8.84 15.85
C TRP A 303 -16.06 8.40 15.62
N GLU A 304 -17.00 9.34 15.54
CA GLU A 304 -18.41 9.05 15.26
C GLU A 304 -18.57 8.44 13.86
N ALA A 305 -17.89 9.00 12.85
CA ALA A 305 -17.94 8.50 11.49
C ALA A 305 -17.28 7.12 11.34
N TYR A 306 -16.22 6.83 12.12
CA TYR A 306 -15.65 5.50 12.18
C TYR A 306 -16.68 4.48 12.69
N LEU A 307 -17.34 4.79 13.81
CA LEU A 307 -18.32 3.90 14.45
C LEU A 307 -19.60 3.72 13.62
N GLU A 308 -19.99 4.73 12.84
CA GLU A 308 -21.13 4.65 11.93
C GLU A 308 -20.83 3.75 10.71
N ARG A 309 -19.61 3.84 10.17
CA ARG A 309 -19.21 3.09 8.97
C ARG A 309 -18.69 1.68 9.27
N ALA A 310 -18.26 1.42 10.50
CA ALA A 310 -17.73 0.13 10.91
C ALA A 310 -18.81 -0.98 10.88
N PRO A 311 -18.49 -2.18 10.38
CA PRO A 311 -19.42 -3.31 10.45
C PRO A 311 -19.65 -3.79 11.90
N ASP A 312 -20.73 -4.54 12.11
CA ASP A 312 -21.09 -5.04 13.46
C ASP A 312 -19.99 -5.89 14.12
N ASP A 313 -19.19 -6.59 13.31
CA ASP A 313 -18.08 -7.45 13.75
C ASP A 313 -16.71 -6.75 13.69
N ASP A 314 -16.67 -5.42 13.58
CA ASP A 314 -15.45 -4.66 13.59
C ASP A 314 -14.69 -4.82 14.93
N ARG A 315 -13.43 -5.24 14.81
CA ARG A 315 -12.56 -5.54 15.96
C ARG A 315 -12.28 -4.31 16.82
N TRP A 316 -12.16 -3.13 16.20
CA TRP A 316 -11.70 -1.91 16.86
C TRP A 316 -12.83 -0.99 17.26
N ALA A 317 -14.08 -1.23 16.83
CA ALA A 317 -15.26 -0.49 17.27
C ALA A 317 -15.39 -0.35 18.80
N PRO A 318 -15.12 -1.37 19.64
CA PRO A 318 -15.12 -1.19 21.10
C PRO A 318 -14.11 -0.13 21.57
N LEU A 319 -12.88 -0.14 21.05
CA LEU A 319 -11.86 0.85 21.37
C LEU A 319 -12.24 2.23 20.82
N GLY A 320 -12.79 2.31 19.61
CA GLY A 320 -13.28 3.55 19.02
C GLY A 320 -14.32 4.26 19.91
N ARG A 321 -15.23 3.51 20.56
CA ARG A 321 -16.18 4.09 21.55
C ARG A 321 -15.46 4.65 22.77
N VAL A 322 -14.46 3.94 23.29
CA VAL A 322 -13.63 4.41 24.41
C VAL A 322 -12.89 5.70 24.03
N ARG A 323 -12.35 5.77 22.80
CA ARG A 323 -11.66 6.96 22.28
C ARG A 323 -12.60 8.14 22.09
N LEU A 324 -13.80 7.93 21.54
CA LEU A 324 -14.83 8.95 21.43
C LEU A 324 -15.16 9.59 22.79
N ASP A 325 -15.42 8.75 23.79
CA ASP A 325 -15.76 9.22 25.15
C ASP A 325 -14.59 9.95 25.81
N ALA A 326 -13.37 9.44 25.64
CA ALA A 326 -12.16 10.08 26.15
C ALA A 326 -11.93 11.45 25.50
N CYS A 327 -12.12 11.55 24.17
CA CYS A 327 -11.98 12.80 23.43
C CYS A 327 -13.00 13.86 23.89
N LYS A 328 -14.27 13.47 24.06
CA LYS A 328 -15.34 14.35 24.60
C LYS A 328 -14.99 14.87 26.00
N LYS A 329 -14.57 13.98 26.91
CA LYS A 329 -14.17 14.35 28.28
C LYS A 329 -12.97 15.29 28.29
N GLU A 330 -11.96 15.02 27.46
CA GLU A 330 -10.77 15.86 27.38
C GLU A 330 -11.10 17.26 26.84
N ARG A 331 -11.88 17.35 25.75
CA ARG A 331 -12.37 18.62 25.21
C ARG A 331 -13.07 19.44 26.28
N ASP A 332 -14.03 18.84 26.98
CA ASP A 332 -14.85 19.56 27.97
C ASP A 332 -13.99 20.09 29.12
N ARG A 333 -13.03 19.27 29.59
CA ARG A 333 -12.06 19.69 30.62
C ARG A 333 -11.20 20.86 30.15
N VAL A 334 -10.63 20.77 28.95
CA VAL A 334 -9.68 21.77 28.42
C VAL A 334 -10.39 23.08 28.07
N LEU A 335 -11.52 23.03 27.40
CA LEU A 335 -12.27 24.23 27.03
C LEU A 335 -12.92 24.92 28.23
N SER A 336 -13.36 24.17 29.25
CA SER A 336 -13.86 24.76 30.50
C SER A 336 -12.76 25.46 31.29
N ALA A 337 -11.54 24.89 31.31
CA ALA A 337 -10.40 25.54 31.94
C ALA A 337 -9.99 26.83 31.23
N ALA A 338 -10.06 26.87 29.89
CA ALA A 338 -9.77 28.05 29.10
C ALA A 338 -10.79 29.18 29.33
N ARG A 339 -12.07 28.86 29.56
CA ARG A 339 -13.12 29.86 29.88
C ARG A 339 -13.01 30.47 31.28
N ARG A 340 -12.25 29.84 32.17
CA ARG A 340 -12.04 30.29 33.56
C ARG A 340 -10.78 31.15 33.74
N ARG A 341 -9.95 31.26 32.70
CA ARG A 341 -8.75 32.11 32.64
C ARG A 341 -9.07 33.41 31.94
#